data_AF-A0A0R3X465-F1
#
_entry.id   AF-A0A0R3X465-F1
#
_cell.length_a   1.000
_cell.length_b   1.000
_cell.length_c   1.000
_cell.angle_alpha   90.00
_cell.angle_beta   90.00
_cell.angle_gamma   90.00
#
_symmetry.space_group_name_H-M   'P 1'
#
loop_
_entity.id
_entity.type
_entity.pdbx_description
1 polymer ?
#
loop_
_entity_poly.entity_id
_entity_poly.type
_entity_poly.pdbx_seq_one_letter_code
_entity_poly.pdbx_strand_id
1 'polypeptide(L)'
;MQHIQSSQDYALMRYATVVPAWFHLAFANATPPPLEARWAGQSRTTAALRWPSAFREIADSANRTLGVLDTLIGNQWRAGGPSFSRTSIRFLTHRQFILDAASYLNKLVTNMSLSLRPVNTQLYNPPEKQHLARLVGLMIAVGLDWVPQQVTDTNDPVYHLEPPLDALAQFSFSMGSSDMTSLPYATKQMLARELAMERMRRAEAANLPSELAVESDAKGNVSMLPGATAVRKRKSTPTFDSFMAARLAPKAAPLDITVEKKVRRDFFGRPIVGTSEKFESKENQTPTADNPINKTIFFKFNTGYSNAVRRPFSINNFLTK
;
A
#
# COMPACT_ATOMS: atom_id res chain seq x y z
N MET A 1 12.65 -3.54 44.53
CA MET A 1 12.68 -2.07 44.27
C MET A 1 11.29 -1.45 44.13
N GLN A 2 10.35 -2.01 43.36
CA GLN A 2 9.00 -1.44 43.22
C GLN A 2 8.25 -1.28 44.55
N HIS A 3 8.37 -2.25 45.48
CA HIS A 3 7.77 -2.13 46.81
C HIS A 3 8.38 -0.98 47.63
N ILE A 4 9.70 -0.81 47.60
CA ILE A 4 10.41 0.30 48.29
C ILE A 4 9.95 1.66 47.74
N GLN A 5 9.78 1.78 46.42
CA GLN A 5 9.34 3.01 45.79
C GLN A 5 7.86 3.35 46.06
N SER A 6 7.00 2.34 46.15
CA SER A 6 5.56 2.54 46.38
C SER A 6 5.19 2.72 47.85
N SER A 7 5.85 1.99 48.75
CA SER A 7 5.58 2.04 50.20
C SER A 7 6.50 2.98 50.97
N GLN A 8 7.55 3.50 50.33
CA GLN A 8 8.61 4.30 50.96
C GLN A 8 9.30 3.60 52.14
N ASP A 9 9.25 2.26 52.20
CA ASP A 9 9.95 1.49 53.23
C ASP A 9 11.43 1.32 52.87
N TYR A 10 12.27 2.17 53.47
CA TYR A 10 13.71 2.16 53.28
C TYR A 10 14.44 1.09 54.10
N ALA A 11 13.78 0.36 55.02
CA ALA A 11 14.42 -0.70 55.77
C ALA A 11 14.96 -1.81 54.85
N LEU A 12 14.28 -2.04 53.73
CA LEU A 12 14.62 -3.04 52.72
C LEU A 12 15.78 -2.63 51.80
N MET A 13 16.27 -1.38 51.86
CA MET A 13 17.41 -0.93 51.05
C MET A 13 18.68 -1.73 51.28
N ARG A 14 18.83 -2.32 52.48
CA ARG A 14 19.99 -3.18 52.83
C ARG A 14 20.09 -4.41 51.94
N TYR A 15 18.96 -4.94 51.48
CA TYR A 15 18.92 -6.12 50.61
C TYR A 15 19.02 -5.76 49.12
N ALA A 16 18.80 -4.49 48.77
CA ALA A 16 18.75 -4.03 47.39
C ALA A 16 20.11 -4.09 46.68
N THR A 17 21.22 -3.97 47.42
CA THR A 17 22.59 -4.10 46.91
C THR A 17 23.06 -5.55 46.85
N VAL A 18 22.52 -6.42 47.70
CA VAL A 18 22.91 -7.84 47.80
C VAL A 18 22.37 -8.66 46.62
N VAL A 19 21.13 -8.38 46.19
CA VAL A 19 20.47 -9.15 45.12
C VAL A 19 21.22 -9.07 43.77
N PRO A 20 21.60 -7.87 43.25
CA PRO A 20 22.35 -7.78 42.00
C PRO A 20 23.74 -8.43 42.09
N ALA A 21 24.45 -8.25 43.20
CA ALA A 21 25.77 -8.84 43.42
C ALA A 21 25.70 -10.37 43.43
N TRP A 22 24.75 -10.94 44.17
CA TRP A 22 24.52 -12.38 44.19
C TRP A 22 24.13 -12.93 42.82
N PHE A 23 23.21 -12.26 42.10
CA PHE A 23 22.80 -12.67 40.76
C PHE A 23 23.98 -12.68 39.78
N HIS A 24 24.78 -11.61 39.73
CA HIS A 24 25.93 -11.55 38.83
C HIS A 24 27.00 -12.60 39.16
N LEU A 25 27.22 -12.93 40.44
CA LEU A 25 28.16 -13.98 40.84
C LEU A 25 27.63 -15.39 40.58
N ALA A 26 26.33 -15.63 40.79
CA ALA A 26 25.70 -16.93 40.56
C ALA A 26 25.62 -17.30 39.06
N PHE A 27 25.49 -16.29 38.18
CA PHE A 27 25.45 -16.46 36.73
C PHE A 27 26.74 -16.02 36.03
N ALA A 28 27.81 -15.76 36.78
CA ALA A 28 29.11 -15.45 36.21
C ALA A 28 29.63 -16.64 35.41
N ASN A 29 29.76 -16.48 34.09
CA ASN A 29 30.42 -17.48 33.27
C ASN A 29 31.94 -17.19 33.22
N ALA A 30 32.75 -18.15 33.66
CA ALA A 30 34.21 -18.03 33.70
C ALA A 30 34.88 -18.25 32.33
N THR A 31 34.13 -18.54 31.26
CA THR A 31 34.72 -18.74 29.93
C THR A 31 35.29 -17.42 29.40
N PRO A 32 36.61 -17.34 29.14
CA PRO A 32 37.18 -16.16 28.52
C PRO A 32 36.59 -16.00 27.10
N PRO A 33 36.14 -14.79 26.71
CA PRO A 33 35.70 -14.56 25.34
C PRO A 33 36.91 -14.74 24.39
N PRO A 34 36.73 -15.33 23.19
CA PRO A 34 37.80 -15.47 22.22
C PRO A 34 38.36 -14.08 21.86
N LEU A 35 39.66 -13.90 22.12
CA LEU A 35 40.34 -12.60 22.11
C LEU A 35 40.61 -12.04 20.69
N GLU A 36 40.17 -12.73 19.63
CA GLU A 36 40.61 -12.46 18.25
C GLU A 36 39.63 -11.67 17.35
N ALA A 37 38.48 -11.21 17.85
CA ALA A 37 37.48 -10.55 16.99
C ALA A 37 37.52 -9.01 16.99
N ARG A 38 38.57 -8.37 17.53
CA ARG A 38 38.64 -6.89 17.54
C ARG A 38 39.15 -6.30 16.21
N TRP A 39 39.81 -7.10 15.38
CA TRP A 39 40.43 -6.66 14.12
C TRP A 39 39.76 -7.20 12.86
N ALA A 40 38.92 -8.22 12.97
CA ALA A 40 38.02 -8.66 11.91
C ALA A 40 36.61 -8.19 12.28
N GLY A 41 35.99 -7.33 11.46
CA GLY A 41 34.72 -6.63 11.70
C GLY A 41 33.46 -7.47 11.92
N GLN A 42 33.54 -8.60 12.62
CA GLN A 42 32.41 -9.37 13.12
C GLN A 42 32.23 -9.08 14.61
N SER A 43 31.31 -8.15 14.90
CA SER A 43 30.82 -7.87 16.24
C SER A 43 30.16 -9.12 16.82
N ARG A 44 30.93 -9.91 17.58
CA ARG A 44 30.41 -10.86 18.55
C ARG A 44 30.73 -10.30 19.93
N THR A 45 29.66 -10.10 20.69
CA THR A 45 29.62 -9.49 22.02
C THR A 45 30.78 -9.97 22.89
N THR A 46 31.78 -9.11 23.06
CA THR A 46 32.85 -9.33 24.03
C THR A 46 32.24 -9.18 25.43
N ALA A 47 32.60 -10.07 26.34
CA ALA A 47 32.23 -10.01 27.75
C ALA A 47 32.97 -8.84 28.45
N ALA A 48 32.70 -7.61 28.01
CA ALA A 48 33.19 -6.39 28.61
C ALA A 48 32.18 -5.91 29.66
N LEU A 49 32.68 -5.35 30.76
CA LEU A 49 31.85 -4.64 31.74
C LEU A 49 31.15 -3.47 31.03
N ARG A 50 29.85 -3.62 30.78
CA ARG A 50 29.00 -2.58 30.17
C ARG A 50 28.38 -1.74 31.28
N TRP A 51 28.25 -0.43 31.03
CA TRP A 51 27.45 0.43 31.91
C TRP A 51 26.03 -0.16 32.11
N PRO A 52 25.40 -0.07 33.30
CA PRO A 52 24.04 -0.56 33.56
C PRO A 52 22.93 0.23 32.83
N SER A 53 23.04 0.38 31.52
CA SER A 53 22.06 1.04 30.67
C SER A 53 20.82 0.18 30.40
N ALA A 54 20.88 -1.14 30.66
CA ALA A 54 19.83 -2.08 30.27
C ALA A 54 18.43 -1.71 30.81
N PHE A 55 18.33 -1.30 32.09
CA PHE A 55 17.04 -0.88 32.66
C PHE A 55 16.48 0.35 31.94
N ARG A 56 17.33 1.35 31.70
CA ARG A 56 16.96 2.57 30.99
C ARG A 56 16.60 2.28 29.54
N GLU A 57 17.40 1.46 28.85
CA GLU A 57 17.13 1.03 27.47
C GLU A 57 15.79 0.32 27.36
N ILE A 58 15.45 -0.57 28.29
CA ILE A 58 14.16 -1.28 28.31
C ILE A 58 13.02 -0.31 28.59
N ALA A 59 13.16 0.59 29.58
CA ALA A 59 12.14 1.58 29.91
C ALA A 59 11.90 2.56 28.76
N ASP A 60 12.97 3.08 28.15
CA ASP A 60 12.91 3.98 27.00
C ASP A 60 12.28 3.27 25.79
N SER A 61 12.65 2.00 25.55
CA SER A 61 12.06 1.20 24.48
C SER A 61 10.57 0.94 24.72
N ALA A 62 10.18 0.58 25.94
CA ALA A 62 8.79 0.38 26.31
C ALA A 62 7.97 1.67 26.10
N ASN A 63 8.48 2.81 26.57
CA ASN A 63 7.82 4.11 26.39
C ASN A 63 7.67 4.49 24.91
N ARG A 64 8.69 4.23 24.09
CA ARG A 64 8.60 4.41 22.62
C ARG A 64 7.49 3.53 22.04
N THR A 65 7.45 2.24 22.39
CA THR A 65 6.41 1.34 21.86
C THR A 65 5.01 1.76 22.27
N LEU A 66 4.81 2.19 23.52
CA LEU A 66 3.52 2.69 23.99
C LEU A 66 3.09 3.96 23.24
N GLY A 67 4.02 4.90 23.04
CA GLY A 67 3.73 6.11 22.25
C GLY A 67 3.32 5.81 20.79
N VAL A 68 3.95 4.82 20.15
CA VAL A 68 3.57 4.36 18.80
C VAL A 68 2.16 3.75 18.81
N LEU A 69 1.78 3.01 19.85
CA LEU A 69 0.45 2.42 19.97
C LEU A 69 -0.63 3.46 20.26
N ASP A 70 -0.35 4.43 21.14
CA ASP A 70 -1.29 5.49 21.47
C ASP A 70 -1.54 6.41 20.26
N THR A 71 -0.50 6.71 19.49
CA THR A 71 -0.64 7.44 18.22
C THR A 71 -1.44 6.66 17.20
N LEU A 72 -1.22 5.35 17.08
CA LEU A 72 -2.00 4.46 16.21
C LEU A 72 -3.48 4.48 16.57
N ILE A 73 -3.80 4.26 17.85
CA ILE A 73 -5.18 4.30 18.36
C ILE A 73 -5.79 5.69 18.10
N GLY A 74 -5.08 6.77 18.42
CA GLY A 74 -5.52 8.14 18.17
C GLY A 74 -5.82 8.41 16.70
N ASN A 75 -4.99 7.89 15.78
CA ASN A 75 -5.19 8.03 14.34
C ASN A 75 -6.39 7.23 13.84
N GLN A 76 -6.64 6.04 14.39
CA GLN A 76 -7.85 5.25 14.08
C GLN A 76 -9.11 6.04 14.45
N TRP A 77 -9.16 6.68 15.62
CA TRP A 77 -10.30 7.51 16.03
C TRP A 77 -10.47 8.76 15.16
N ARG A 78 -9.38 9.38 14.71
CA ARG A 78 -9.40 10.54 13.79
C ARG A 78 -9.67 10.21 12.32
N ALA A 79 -9.67 8.94 11.94
CA ALA A 79 -9.75 8.50 10.54
C ALA A 79 -11.10 8.78 9.83
N GLY A 80 -12.02 9.52 10.47
CA GLY A 80 -13.19 10.18 9.87
C GLY A 80 -13.90 9.33 8.83
N GLY A 81 -14.85 8.51 9.23
CA GLY A 81 -15.63 7.72 8.29
C GLY A 81 -16.93 7.23 8.92
N PRO A 82 -17.95 6.92 8.11
CA PRO A 82 -19.19 6.38 8.63
C PRO A 82 -18.87 5.13 9.47
N SER A 83 -19.53 5.01 10.62
CA SER A 83 -19.26 4.06 11.71
C SER A 83 -19.31 2.56 11.34
N PHE A 84 -19.36 2.23 10.05
CA PHE A 84 -19.44 0.88 9.50
C PHE A 84 -18.07 0.20 9.29
N SER A 85 -16.96 0.95 9.21
CA SER A 85 -15.61 0.34 9.27
C SER A 85 -15.08 0.32 10.71
N ARG A 86 -15.84 -0.31 11.60
CA ARG A 86 -15.34 -0.71 12.93
C ARG A 86 -14.35 -1.83 12.72
N THR A 87 -13.09 -1.49 12.45
CA THR A 87 -12.01 -2.46 12.50
C THR A 87 -11.95 -3.04 13.90
N SER A 88 -11.99 -4.38 14.02
CA SER A 88 -11.85 -5.10 15.30
C SER A 88 -10.62 -4.61 16.09
N ILE A 89 -9.61 -4.12 15.36
CA ILE A 89 -8.35 -3.55 15.84
C ILE A 89 -8.54 -2.41 16.85
N ARG A 90 -9.63 -1.63 16.77
CA ARG A 90 -9.90 -0.50 17.68
C ARG A 90 -10.14 -0.92 19.14
N PHE A 91 -10.54 -2.18 19.35
CA PHE A 91 -10.90 -2.69 20.67
C PHE A 91 -9.83 -3.63 21.24
N LEU A 92 -8.70 -3.82 20.54
CA LEU A 92 -7.61 -4.65 21.04
C LEU A 92 -6.83 -3.89 22.12
N THR A 93 -6.46 -4.60 23.18
CA THR A 93 -5.48 -4.10 24.14
C THR A 93 -4.12 -3.95 23.49
N HIS A 94 -3.28 -3.03 23.98
CA HIS A 94 -1.91 -2.81 23.49
C HIS A 94 -1.14 -4.14 23.36
N ARG A 95 -1.24 -5.02 24.36
CA ARG A 95 -0.57 -6.32 24.37
C ARG A 95 -1.07 -7.27 23.28
N GLN A 96 -2.38 -7.41 23.13
CA GLN A 96 -2.96 -8.30 22.11
C GLN A 96 -2.66 -7.79 20.70
N PHE A 97 -2.69 -6.47 20.48
CA PHE A 97 -2.33 -5.90 19.19
C PHE A 97 -0.89 -6.22 18.78
N ILE A 98 0.08 -6.07 19.71
CA ILE A 98 1.49 -6.37 19.43
C ILE A 98 1.68 -7.84 19.06
N LEU A 99 1.10 -8.75 19.85
CA LEU A 99 1.32 -10.19 19.69
C LEU A 99 0.57 -10.78 18.50
N ASP A 100 -0.69 -10.38 18.29
CA ASP A 100 -1.59 -11.06 17.37
C ASP A 100 -1.79 -10.30 16.04
N ALA A 101 -1.62 -8.98 16.02
CA ALA A 101 -1.99 -8.16 14.86
C ALA A 101 -0.79 -7.48 14.17
N ALA A 102 0.15 -6.91 14.93
CA ALA A 102 1.16 -5.99 14.41
C ALA A 102 1.99 -6.61 13.26
N SER A 103 2.54 -7.81 13.45
CA SER A 103 3.36 -8.47 12.42
C SER A 103 2.56 -8.90 11.19
N TYR A 104 1.31 -9.35 11.35
CA TYR A 104 0.45 -9.73 10.23
C TYR A 104 0.02 -8.50 9.42
N LEU A 105 -0.33 -7.41 10.10
CA LEU A 105 -0.67 -6.14 9.46
C LEU A 105 0.52 -5.60 8.67
N ASN A 106 1.72 -5.63 9.26
CA ASN A 106 2.94 -5.19 8.57
C ASN A 106 3.14 -5.98 7.27
N LYS A 107 3.11 -7.33 7.35
CA LYS A 107 3.26 -8.20 6.18
C LYS A 107 2.17 -8.02 5.13
N LEU A 108 0.93 -7.85 5.57
CA LEU A 108 -0.22 -7.69 4.67
C LEU A 108 -0.10 -6.37 3.92
N VAL A 109 0.20 -5.26 4.60
CA VAL A 109 0.43 -3.96 3.97
C VAL A 109 1.61 -4.05 2.99
N THR A 110 2.68 -4.78 3.32
CA THR A 110 3.80 -4.96 2.37
C THR A 110 3.37 -5.71 1.14
N ASN A 111 2.76 -6.87 1.30
CA ASN A 111 2.41 -7.73 0.19
C ASN A 111 1.43 -7.00 -0.77
N MET A 112 0.44 -6.32 -0.21
CA MET A 112 -0.47 -5.49 -0.99
C MET A 112 0.25 -4.34 -1.69
N SER A 113 1.22 -3.69 -1.04
CA SER A 113 1.97 -2.58 -1.64
C SER A 113 2.90 -3.05 -2.77
N LEU A 114 3.56 -4.20 -2.63
CA LEU A 114 4.47 -4.75 -3.64
C LEU A 114 3.74 -5.21 -4.91
N SER A 115 2.47 -5.60 -4.78
CA SER A 115 1.65 -5.96 -5.95
C SER A 115 1.26 -4.77 -6.83
N LEU A 116 1.46 -3.53 -6.36
CA LEU A 116 1.12 -2.32 -7.10
C LEU A 116 2.30 -1.85 -7.96
N ARG A 117 2.03 -1.56 -9.23
CA ARG A 117 3.02 -0.92 -10.12
C ARG A 117 3.13 0.57 -9.77
N PRO A 118 4.32 1.15 -9.58
CA PRO A 118 4.48 2.58 -9.28
C PRO A 118 4.27 3.44 -10.54
N VAL A 119 3.03 3.53 -11.00
CA VAL A 119 2.60 4.25 -12.20
C VAL A 119 1.46 5.19 -11.80
N ASN A 120 1.19 6.22 -12.62
CA ASN A 120 0.03 7.08 -12.40
C ASN A 120 -1.26 6.24 -12.27
N THR A 121 -2.06 6.54 -11.24
CA THR A 121 -3.26 5.78 -10.88
C THR A 121 -4.35 5.79 -11.95
N GLN A 122 -4.28 6.72 -12.91
CA GLN A 122 -5.13 6.76 -14.10
C GLN A 122 -4.88 5.62 -15.11
N LEU A 123 -3.69 5.02 -15.08
CA LEU A 123 -3.30 3.92 -15.97
C LEU A 123 -3.61 2.54 -15.38
N TYR A 124 -4.25 2.48 -14.21
CA TYR A 124 -4.63 1.23 -13.59
C TYR A 124 -5.88 0.61 -14.20
N ASN A 125 -5.86 -0.71 -14.30
CA ASN A 125 -7.04 -1.49 -14.63
C ASN A 125 -8.08 -1.37 -13.50
N PRO A 126 -9.39 -1.57 -13.79
CA PRO A 126 -10.44 -1.56 -12.77
C PRO A 126 -10.15 -2.42 -11.52
N PRO A 127 -9.65 -3.67 -11.62
CA PRO A 127 -9.30 -4.46 -10.44
C PRO A 127 -8.09 -3.91 -9.67
N GLU A 128 -7.10 -3.33 -10.37
CA GLU A 128 -5.93 -2.72 -9.74
C GLU A 128 -6.33 -1.46 -8.96
N LYS A 129 -7.24 -0.65 -9.52
CA LYS A 129 -7.81 0.51 -8.84
C LYS A 129 -8.60 0.11 -7.59
N GLN A 130 -9.38 -0.97 -7.66
CA GLN A 130 -10.07 -1.51 -6.48
C GLN A 130 -9.09 -2.04 -5.43
N HIS A 131 -7.99 -2.67 -5.86
CA HIS A 131 -6.92 -3.13 -4.97
C HIS A 131 -6.26 -1.97 -4.23
N LEU A 132 -5.88 -0.90 -4.95
CA LEU A 132 -5.37 0.34 -4.36
C LEU A 132 -6.37 0.93 -3.37
N ALA A 133 -7.66 1.07 -3.75
CA ALA A 133 -8.69 1.62 -2.86
C ALA A 133 -8.85 0.80 -1.57
N ARG A 134 -8.75 -0.53 -1.66
CA ARG A 134 -8.78 -1.43 -0.48
C ARG A 134 -7.55 -1.23 0.40
N LEU A 135 -6.36 -1.13 -0.19
CA LEU A 135 -5.13 -0.88 0.55
C LEU A 135 -5.16 0.48 1.27
N VAL A 136 -5.53 1.55 0.57
CA VAL A 136 -5.67 2.89 1.14
C VAL A 136 -6.74 2.89 2.24
N GLY A 137 -7.87 2.23 2.00
CA GLY A 137 -8.92 2.06 2.99
C GLY A 137 -8.46 1.33 4.25
N LEU A 138 -7.66 0.27 4.09
CA LEU A 138 -7.04 -0.47 5.19
C LEU A 138 -6.05 0.39 5.96
N MET A 139 -5.13 1.08 5.28
CA MET A 139 -4.13 1.94 5.92
C MET A 139 -4.79 3.03 6.77
N ILE A 140 -5.83 3.69 6.25
CA ILE A 140 -6.59 4.69 7.00
C ILE A 140 -7.35 4.04 8.16
N ALA A 141 -7.90 2.83 7.99
CA ALA A 141 -8.63 2.13 9.05
C ALA A 141 -7.72 1.65 10.19
N VAL A 142 -6.44 1.38 9.91
CA VAL A 142 -5.40 1.06 10.90
C VAL A 142 -4.78 2.34 11.47
N GLY A 143 -4.86 3.48 10.76
CA GLY A 143 -4.33 4.77 11.19
C GLY A 143 -2.86 5.00 10.79
N LEU A 144 -2.43 4.42 9.67
CA LEU A 144 -1.08 4.54 9.12
C LEU A 144 -1.03 5.57 8.01
N ASP A 145 0.00 6.42 8.02
CA ASP A 145 0.27 7.43 7.01
C ASP A 145 1.73 7.36 6.54
N TRP A 146 1.99 7.64 5.27
CA TRP A 146 3.36 7.77 4.74
C TRP A 146 3.75 9.24 4.71
N VAL A 147 4.73 9.61 5.54
CA VAL A 147 5.18 11.00 5.70
C VAL A 147 6.60 11.15 5.15
N PRO A 148 6.86 12.16 4.30
CA PRO A 148 8.20 12.45 3.85
C PRO A 148 9.00 13.08 4.99
N GLN A 149 10.09 12.41 5.41
CA GLN A 149 11.05 12.92 6.37
C GLN A 149 12.34 13.31 5.64
N GLN A 150 12.83 14.51 5.92
CA GLN A 150 14.13 14.94 5.38
C GLN A 150 15.23 14.28 6.20
N VAL A 151 16.11 13.52 5.55
CA VAL A 151 17.32 12.99 6.20
C VAL A 151 18.33 14.12 6.31
N THR A 152 18.81 14.39 7.53
CA THR A 152 19.67 15.54 7.87
C THR A 152 20.98 15.58 7.08
N ASP A 153 21.41 14.45 6.53
CA ASP A 153 22.75 14.29 5.95
C ASP A 153 22.75 14.40 4.43
N THR A 154 21.63 14.10 3.75
CA THR A 154 21.57 14.00 2.28
C THR A 154 20.51 14.94 1.67
N ASN A 155 19.64 15.55 2.48
CA ASN A 155 18.49 16.37 2.04
C ASN A 155 17.48 15.65 1.13
N ASP A 156 17.68 14.36 0.86
CA ASP A 156 16.74 13.56 0.11
C ASP A 156 15.52 13.24 1.00
N PRO A 157 14.28 13.41 0.49
CA PRO A 157 13.08 13.04 1.22
C PRO A 157 12.98 11.51 1.28
N VAL A 158 12.99 10.93 2.47
CA VAL A 158 12.72 9.50 2.67
C VAL A 158 11.34 9.35 3.29
N TYR A 159 10.50 8.50 2.70
CA TYR A 159 9.18 8.23 3.26
C TYR A 159 9.29 7.24 4.41
N HIS A 160 8.80 7.67 5.57
CA HIS A 160 8.65 6.85 6.77
C HIS A 160 7.17 6.66 7.11
N LEU A 161 6.86 5.53 7.73
CA LEU A 161 5.51 5.21 8.17
C LEU A 161 5.26 5.89 9.53
N GLU A 162 4.19 6.67 9.61
CA GLU A 162 3.74 7.33 10.83
C GLU A 162 2.34 6.82 11.19
N PRO A 163 2.16 6.15 12.35
CA PRO A 163 3.17 5.74 13.32
C PRO A 163 4.04 4.57 12.81
N PRO A 164 5.28 4.39 13.33
CA PRO A 164 6.23 3.39 12.83
C PRO A 164 5.83 1.96 13.23
N LEU A 165 4.92 1.35 12.46
CA LEU A 165 4.47 -0.03 12.66
C LEU A 165 5.63 -1.03 12.52
N ASP A 166 6.60 -0.74 11.66
CA ASP A 166 7.80 -1.54 11.45
C ASP A 166 8.54 -1.83 12.76
N ALA A 167 8.68 -0.81 13.61
CA ALA A 167 9.40 -0.92 14.87
C ALA A 167 8.68 -1.84 15.86
N LEU A 168 7.34 -1.92 15.78
CA LEU A 168 6.53 -2.83 16.60
C LEU A 168 6.55 -4.26 16.07
N ALA A 169 6.62 -4.42 14.75
CA ALA A 169 6.57 -5.72 14.09
C ALA A 169 7.93 -6.45 14.03
N GLN A 170 9.02 -5.76 14.39
CA GLN A 170 10.37 -6.32 14.43
C GLN A 170 10.54 -7.23 15.65
N PHE A 171 10.59 -8.54 15.41
CA PHE A 171 11.07 -9.49 16.40
C PHE A 171 12.59 -9.65 16.25
N SER A 172 13.32 -9.69 17.37
CA SER A 172 14.79 -9.76 17.44
C SER A 172 15.43 -10.91 16.65
N PHE A 173 14.64 -11.93 16.30
CA PHE A 173 15.09 -13.09 15.51
C PHE A 173 14.86 -12.94 14.00
N SER A 174 14.05 -11.97 13.53
CA SER A 174 13.94 -11.63 12.11
C SER A 174 14.98 -10.56 11.73
N MET A 175 16.27 -10.88 11.91
CA MET A 175 17.33 -10.09 11.31
C MET A 175 17.25 -10.25 9.79
N GLY A 176 16.73 -9.25 9.06
CA GLY A 176 16.93 -9.21 7.61
C GLY A 176 16.00 -8.33 6.78
N SER A 177 14.73 -8.16 7.14
CA SER A 177 13.84 -7.32 6.33
C SER A 177 12.75 -6.68 7.17
N SER A 178 12.87 -5.38 7.45
CA SER A 178 11.63 -4.62 7.56
C SER A 178 11.07 -4.56 6.14
N ASP A 179 10.10 -5.42 5.87
CA ASP A 179 9.42 -5.57 4.59
C ASP A 179 8.85 -4.21 4.09
N MET A 180 8.56 -3.28 5.00
CA MET A 180 8.14 -1.91 4.69
C MET A 180 9.28 -1.00 4.25
N THR A 181 10.48 -1.12 4.84
CA THR A 181 11.63 -0.32 4.40
C THR A 181 12.07 -0.69 2.99
N SER A 182 11.90 -1.94 2.58
CA SER A 182 12.28 -2.44 1.25
C SER A 182 11.31 -2.02 0.13
N LEU A 183 10.15 -1.43 0.46
CA LEU A 183 9.20 -0.98 -0.54
C LEU A 183 9.82 0.13 -1.43
N PRO A 184 9.65 0.08 -2.76
CA PRO A 184 10.21 1.10 -3.66
C PRO A 184 9.72 2.51 -3.30
N TYR A 185 10.62 3.49 -3.41
CA TYR A 185 10.33 4.89 -3.10
C TYR A 185 9.10 5.42 -3.86
N ALA A 186 9.01 5.11 -5.16
CA ALA A 186 7.90 5.54 -5.99
C ALA A 186 6.54 4.98 -5.50
N THR A 187 6.51 3.76 -4.96
CA THR A 187 5.30 3.18 -4.37
C THR A 187 4.94 3.88 -3.06
N LYS A 188 5.92 4.18 -2.20
CA LYS A 188 5.68 4.95 -0.96
C LYS A 188 5.11 6.34 -1.26
N GLN A 189 5.69 7.05 -2.23
CA GLN A 189 5.21 8.36 -2.67
C GLN A 189 3.80 8.30 -3.25
N MET A 190 3.52 7.31 -4.10
CA MET A 190 2.20 7.10 -4.67
C MET A 190 1.16 6.86 -3.56
N LEU A 191 1.46 5.98 -2.60
CA LEU A 191 0.58 5.72 -1.47
C LEU A 191 0.38 6.98 -0.61
N ALA A 192 1.44 7.73 -0.30
CA ALA A 192 1.33 8.97 0.46
C ALA A 192 0.33 9.96 -0.18
N ARG A 193 0.41 10.12 -1.51
CA ARG A 193 -0.53 10.96 -2.28
C ARG A 193 -1.97 10.45 -2.19
N GLU A 194 -2.19 9.16 -2.42
CA GLU A 194 -3.53 8.56 -2.44
C GLU A 194 -4.16 8.55 -1.04
N LEU A 195 -3.37 8.33 0.02
CA LEU A 195 -3.83 8.44 1.41
C LEU A 195 -4.28 9.88 1.71
N ALA A 196 -3.47 10.89 1.36
CA ALA A 196 -3.84 12.29 1.59
C ALA A 196 -5.14 12.67 0.90
N MET A 197 -5.33 12.24 -0.36
CA MET A 197 -6.57 12.48 -1.11
C MET A 197 -7.78 11.79 -0.48
N GLU A 198 -7.67 10.52 -0.08
CA GLU A 198 -8.78 9.80 0.53
C GLU A 198 -9.13 10.35 1.93
N ARG A 199 -8.15 10.83 2.70
CA ARG A 199 -8.40 11.50 3.98
C ARG A 199 -9.12 12.83 3.79
N MET A 200 -8.74 13.62 2.80
CA MET A 200 -9.44 14.86 2.45
C MET A 200 -10.89 14.57 2.05
N ARG A 201 -11.11 13.59 1.15
CA ARG A 201 -12.45 13.15 0.74
C ARG A 201 -13.33 12.72 1.92
N ARG A 202 -12.75 12.00 2.88
CA ARG A 202 -13.42 11.55 4.10
C ARG A 202 -13.74 12.69 5.07
N ALA A 203 -12.81 13.63 5.24
CA ALA A 203 -13.02 14.82 6.05
C ALA A 203 -14.11 15.72 5.46
N GLU A 204 -14.13 15.92 4.14
CA GLU A 204 -15.19 16.63 3.43
C GLU A 204 -16.55 15.96 3.59
N ALA A 205 -16.60 14.63 3.49
CA ALA A 205 -17.83 13.86 3.72
C ALA A 205 -18.36 13.99 5.15
N ALA A 206 -17.48 14.12 6.15
CA ALA A 206 -17.88 14.33 7.54
C ALA A 206 -18.34 15.77 7.83
N ASN A 207 -17.84 16.75 7.06
CA ASN A 207 -18.17 18.17 7.21
C ASN A 207 -19.41 18.60 6.39
N LEU A 208 -19.92 17.75 5.49
CA LEU A 208 -21.17 18.01 4.77
C LEU A 208 -22.36 17.95 5.75
N PRO A 209 -23.16 19.03 5.90
CA PRO A 209 -24.29 19.05 6.82
C PRO A 209 -25.36 18.03 6.40
N SER A 210 -25.87 17.31 7.39
CA SER A 210 -26.84 16.22 7.30
C SER A 210 -28.27 16.64 6.89
N GLU A 211 -28.43 17.71 6.10
CA GLU A 211 -29.76 18.21 5.68
C GLU A 211 -30.30 17.58 4.38
N LEU A 212 -29.51 16.79 3.66
CA LEU A 212 -29.95 16.15 2.40
C LEU A 212 -30.21 14.63 2.52
N ALA A 213 -30.21 14.07 3.74
CA ALA A 213 -30.28 12.63 3.97
C ALA A 213 -31.61 12.12 4.57
N VAL A 214 -32.69 12.90 4.55
CA VAL A 214 -33.98 12.53 5.19
C VAL A 214 -35.12 12.22 4.21
N GLU A 215 -34.96 12.33 2.88
CA GLU A 215 -36.08 12.10 1.93
C GLU A 215 -35.94 10.87 1.01
N SER A 216 -35.26 9.79 1.39
CA SER A 216 -35.23 8.59 0.52
C SER A 216 -35.43 7.21 1.14
N ASP A 217 -35.71 7.06 2.44
CA ASP A 217 -35.93 5.73 3.01
C ASP A 217 -37.09 5.68 4.03
N ALA A 218 -38.32 5.76 3.53
CA ALA A 218 -39.50 5.29 4.26
C ALA A 218 -40.52 4.66 3.31
N LYS A 219 -40.36 3.37 3.01
CA LYS A 219 -41.44 2.35 2.87
C LYS A 219 -40.89 1.03 2.31
N GLY A 220 -40.50 0.12 3.21
CA GLY A 220 -40.63 -1.32 2.99
C GLY A 220 -41.94 -1.78 3.62
N ASN A 221 -42.84 -2.38 2.83
CA ASN A 221 -44.15 -2.85 3.29
C ASN A 221 -44.34 -4.31 2.83
N VAL A 222 -44.66 -5.22 3.74
CA VAL A 222 -45.38 -6.48 3.42
C VAL A 222 -46.38 -6.77 4.55
N SER A 223 -47.67 -6.52 4.27
CA SER A 223 -48.78 -7.39 4.68
C SER A 223 -50.10 -6.97 3.99
N MET A 224 -50.72 -7.93 3.29
CA MET A 224 -52.16 -8.17 3.05
C MET A 224 -53.06 -7.14 2.31
N LEU A 225 -53.31 -7.42 1.02
CA LEU A 225 -54.62 -7.73 0.35
C LEU A 225 -55.87 -6.79 0.47
N PRO A 226 -56.87 -6.84 -0.46
CA PRO A 226 -57.03 -5.89 -1.57
C PRO A 226 -58.38 -5.11 -1.57
N GLY A 227 -58.47 -4.02 -2.37
CA GLY A 227 -59.74 -3.29 -2.54
C GLY A 227 -59.74 -2.26 -3.69
N ALA A 228 -60.46 -2.62 -4.76
CA ALA A 228 -61.23 -1.83 -5.73
C ALA A 228 -60.77 -0.43 -6.22
N THR A 229 -60.56 -0.37 -7.55
CA THR A 229 -61.01 0.65 -8.52
C THR A 229 -60.71 2.13 -8.30
N ALA A 230 -59.85 2.71 -9.17
CA ALA A 230 -60.21 3.89 -9.98
C ALA A 230 -59.09 4.26 -10.97
N VAL A 231 -59.47 4.39 -12.24
CA VAL A 231 -58.70 4.92 -13.35
C VAL A 231 -58.49 6.42 -13.18
N ARG A 232 -57.25 6.92 -13.32
CA ARG A 232 -57.02 8.26 -13.87
C ARG A 232 -55.58 8.47 -14.39
N LYS A 233 -55.46 8.54 -15.72
CA LYS A 233 -54.35 9.19 -16.44
C LYS A 233 -54.33 10.68 -16.08
N ARG A 234 -53.18 11.24 -15.68
CA ARG A 234 -52.78 12.62 -16.03
C ARG A 234 -51.26 12.75 -16.12
N LYS A 235 -50.80 13.26 -17.27
CA LYS A 235 -49.50 13.90 -17.50
C LYS A 235 -49.49 15.27 -16.81
N SER A 236 -48.36 15.66 -16.25
CA SER A 236 -47.89 17.05 -16.29
C SER A 236 -46.36 17.09 -16.20
N THR A 237 -45.81 17.98 -17.01
CA THR A 237 -44.43 18.13 -17.48
C THR A 237 -43.45 18.72 -16.47
N PRO A 238 -42.13 18.57 -16.73
CA PRO A 238 -41.04 19.10 -15.91
C PRO A 238 -40.74 20.58 -16.22
N THR A 239 -40.24 21.29 -15.23
CA THR A 239 -39.62 22.62 -15.39
C THR A 239 -38.25 22.53 -14.75
N PHE A 240 -37.20 22.56 -15.56
CA PHE A 240 -36.00 23.39 -15.40
C PHE A 240 -35.15 23.27 -16.68
N ASP A 241 -35.23 24.33 -17.49
CA ASP A 241 -34.21 24.91 -18.36
C ASP A 241 -33.49 24.05 -19.41
N SER A 242 -34.18 23.94 -20.53
CA SER A 242 -33.68 23.61 -21.86
C SER A 242 -32.90 24.79 -22.48
N PHE A 243 -31.62 24.93 -22.15
CA PHE A 243 -30.67 25.70 -23.00
C PHE A 243 -29.85 24.78 -23.93
N MET A 244 -29.78 23.48 -23.64
CA MET A 244 -29.01 22.49 -24.43
C MET A 244 -29.86 21.62 -25.36
N ALA A 245 -31.19 21.59 -25.22
CA ALA A 245 -32.05 20.80 -26.11
C ALA A 245 -32.40 21.52 -27.44
N ALA A 246 -32.10 22.82 -27.57
CA ALA A 246 -32.32 23.59 -28.79
C ALA A 246 -31.26 23.36 -29.89
N ARG A 247 -30.14 22.70 -29.57
CA ARG A 247 -29.06 22.40 -30.53
C ARG A 247 -29.06 20.98 -31.10
N LEU A 248 -29.98 20.11 -30.66
CA LEU A 248 -29.97 18.68 -31.01
C LEU A 248 -31.30 18.14 -31.59
N ALA A 249 -32.23 19.00 -32.00
CA ALA A 249 -33.40 18.53 -32.74
C ALA A 249 -33.11 18.52 -34.26
N PRO A 250 -33.19 17.35 -34.95
CA PRO A 250 -33.07 17.28 -36.40
C PRO A 250 -34.42 17.66 -37.01
N LYS A 251 -34.47 18.77 -37.77
CA LYS A 251 -35.61 19.10 -38.61
C LYS A 251 -35.24 18.78 -40.06
N ALA A 252 -35.86 17.74 -40.60
CA ALA A 252 -35.69 17.30 -41.98
C ALA A 252 -36.41 18.24 -42.97
N ALA A 253 -35.79 18.45 -44.14
CA ALA A 253 -36.47 18.56 -45.43
C ALA A 253 -35.51 17.99 -46.51
N PRO A 254 -36.00 17.15 -47.44
CA PRO A 254 -35.16 16.42 -48.40
C PRO A 254 -34.81 17.32 -49.58
N LEU A 255 -33.52 17.44 -49.89
CA LEU A 255 -33.04 18.02 -51.13
C LEU A 255 -32.35 16.90 -51.92
N ASP A 256 -32.99 16.50 -53.02
CA ASP A 256 -32.40 15.71 -54.08
C ASP A 256 -31.16 16.43 -54.62
N ILE A 257 -29.98 15.89 -54.31
CA ILE A 257 -28.74 16.28 -54.96
C ILE A 257 -28.05 14.99 -55.37
N THR A 258 -28.11 14.75 -56.67
CA THR A 258 -27.33 13.81 -57.47
C THR A 258 -25.95 13.51 -56.88
N VAL A 259 -25.71 12.24 -56.58
CA VAL A 259 -24.42 11.74 -56.08
C VAL A 259 -23.39 11.82 -57.21
N GLU A 260 -22.70 12.96 -57.31
CA GLU A 260 -21.42 13.01 -58.01
C GLU A 260 -20.32 12.50 -57.07
N LYS A 261 -19.66 11.42 -57.49
CA LYS A 261 -18.57 10.76 -56.76
C LYS A 261 -17.42 11.75 -56.54
N LYS A 262 -17.25 12.21 -55.30
CA LYS A 262 -16.14 13.09 -54.90
C LYS A 262 -14.81 12.34 -55.04
N VAL A 263 -14.01 12.73 -56.03
CA VAL A 263 -12.66 12.21 -56.29
C VAL A 263 -11.75 12.48 -55.08
N ARG A 264 -10.98 11.48 -54.64
CA ARG A 264 -10.00 11.62 -53.55
C ARG A 264 -8.89 12.61 -53.97
N ARG A 265 -8.63 13.59 -53.10
CA ARG A 265 -7.59 14.62 -53.29
C ARG A 265 -6.48 14.42 -52.25
N ASP A 266 -5.25 14.71 -52.64
CA ASP A 266 -4.06 14.65 -51.76
C ASP A 266 -4.01 15.84 -50.78
N PHE A 267 -3.06 15.87 -49.85
CA PHE A 267 -2.90 16.88 -48.78
C PHE A 267 -2.80 18.33 -49.31
N PHE A 268 -2.44 18.52 -50.57
CA PHE A 268 -2.42 19.82 -51.27
C PHE A 268 -3.60 20.03 -52.24
N GLY A 269 -4.69 19.25 -52.12
CA GLY A 269 -5.93 19.44 -52.87
C GLY A 269 -5.91 18.95 -54.33
N ARG A 270 -4.84 18.28 -54.77
CA ARG A 270 -4.72 17.78 -56.15
C ARG A 270 -5.46 16.44 -56.32
N PRO A 271 -6.25 16.25 -57.39
CA PRO A 271 -6.98 15.00 -57.63
C PRO A 271 -6.02 13.86 -58.00
N ILE A 272 -6.13 12.73 -57.30
CA ILE A 272 -5.28 11.55 -57.52
C ILE A 272 -5.95 10.68 -58.61
N VAL A 273 -5.34 10.63 -59.80
CA VAL A 273 -5.75 9.74 -60.89
C VAL A 273 -5.11 8.37 -60.64
N GLY A 274 -5.94 7.36 -60.38
CA GLY A 274 -5.47 5.99 -60.15
C GLY A 274 -5.11 5.31 -61.46
N THR A 275 -3.82 5.21 -61.76
CA THR A 275 -3.31 4.30 -62.79
C THR A 275 -3.24 2.90 -62.17
N SER A 276 -4.16 2.02 -62.56
CA SER A 276 -4.10 0.60 -62.26
C SER A 276 -3.08 -0.08 -63.19
N GLU A 277 -1.83 -0.17 -62.76
CA GLU A 277 -0.90 -1.14 -63.31
C GLU A 277 -0.74 -2.29 -62.32
N LYS A 278 -1.11 -3.49 -62.77
CA LYS A 278 -0.75 -4.75 -62.12
C LYS A 278 0.76 -4.90 -62.25
N PHE A 279 1.47 -4.74 -61.14
CA PHE A 279 2.78 -5.36 -60.96
C PHE A 279 2.69 -6.36 -59.84
N GLU A 280 2.90 -7.62 -60.21
CA GLU A 280 3.21 -8.69 -59.29
C GLU A 280 4.50 -8.36 -58.56
N SER A 281 4.44 -8.26 -57.25
CA SER A 281 5.53 -8.72 -56.38
C SER A 281 4.90 -9.10 -55.05
N LYS A 282 5.10 -10.37 -54.70
CA LYS A 282 4.95 -10.84 -53.33
C LYS A 282 5.84 -9.97 -52.44
N GLU A 283 5.37 -9.75 -51.23
CA GLU A 283 6.14 -9.53 -49.99
C GLU A 283 5.61 -8.33 -49.19
N ASN A 284 5.43 -8.58 -47.90
CA ASN A 284 5.07 -7.65 -46.82
C ASN A 284 3.58 -7.32 -46.63
N GLN A 285 2.81 -8.35 -46.22
CA GLN A 285 1.81 -8.11 -45.19
C GLN A 285 2.53 -8.10 -43.84
N THR A 286 2.38 -7.02 -43.08
CA THR A 286 2.65 -6.97 -41.64
C THR A 286 1.51 -7.67 -40.91
N PRO A 287 1.74 -8.76 -40.16
CA PRO A 287 0.78 -9.23 -39.19
C PRO A 287 1.02 -8.53 -37.84
N THR A 288 -0.07 -7.94 -37.39
CA THR A 288 -0.48 -7.65 -36.03
C THR A 288 0.19 -8.52 -34.95
N ALA A 289 0.49 -7.87 -33.83
CA ALA A 289 1.05 -8.41 -32.61
C ALA A 289 0.34 -9.68 -32.09
N ASP A 290 1.12 -10.45 -31.34
CA ASP A 290 0.72 -11.51 -30.39
C ASP A 290 0.37 -12.90 -30.95
N ASN A 291 1.35 -13.52 -31.62
CA ASN A 291 1.49 -14.98 -31.64
C ASN A 291 2.93 -15.38 -31.27
N PRO A 292 3.17 -16.16 -30.19
CA PRO A 292 4.52 -16.56 -29.76
C PRO A 292 5.21 -17.57 -30.72
N ILE A 293 4.55 -17.94 -31.82
CA ILE A 293 4.99 -18.97 -32.76
C ILE A 293 5.84 -18.39 -33.92
N ASN A 294 5.80 -17.07 -34.15
CA ASN A 294 6.52 -16.41 -35.25
C ASN A 294 7.84 -15.74 -34.84
N LYS A 295 8.49 -16.21 -33.78
CA LYS A 295 9.90 -15.83 -33.53
C LYS A 295 10.77 -16.91 -34.14
N THR A 296 11.48 -16.58 -35.21
CA THR A 296 12.45 -17.49 -35.83
C THR A 296 13.59 -17.72 -34.83
N ILE A 297 13.53 -18.82 -34.09
CA ILE A 297 14.58 -19.23 -33.15
C ILE A 297 15.65 -19.94 -33.97
N PHE A 298 16.81 -19.32 -34.10
CA PHE A 298 17.97 -19.97 -34.71
C PHE A 298 18.78 -20.68 -33.63
N PHE A 299 18.92 -22.00 -33.75
CA PHE A 299 19.86 -22.78 -32.97
C PHE A 299 21.21 -22.82 -33.69
N LYS A 300 22.25 -22.28 -33.07
CA LYS A 300 23.62 -22.45 -33.55
C LYS A 300 24.15 -23.79 -33.04
N PHE A 301 24.32 -24.74 -33.97
CA PHE A 301 24.89 -26.04 -33.64
C PHE A 301 26.33 -25.89 -33.15
N ASN A 302 26.59 -26.37 -31.93
CA ASN A 302 27.93 -26.47 -31.38
C ASN A 302 28.50 -27.84 -31.75
N THR A 303 29.65 -27.87 -32.42
CA THR A 303 30.29 -29.10 -32.93
C THR A 303 30.91 -29.97 -31.84
N GLY A 304 30.82 -29.58 -30.57
CA GLY A 304 31.33 -30.32 -29.42
C GLY A 304 30.74 -29.81 -28.11
N TYR A 305 31.11 -30.46 -26.99
CA TYR A 305 30.77 -30.03 -25.65
C TYR A 305 32.03 -29.79 -24.82
N SER A 306 32.05 -28.74 -24.00
CA SER A 306 33.13 -28.50 -23.03
C SER A 306 32.68 -28.94 -21.65
N ASN A 307 33.42 -29.87 -21.03
CA ASN A 307 33.17 -30.25 -19.65
C ASN A 307 33.86 -29.25 -18.71
N ALA A 308 33.08 -28.50 -17.94
CA ALA A 308 33.62 -27.49 -17.03
C ALA A 308 34.28 -28.15 -15.81
N VAL A 309 35.40 -27.58 -15.36
CA VAL A 309 36.07 -28.03 -14.12
C VAL A 309 35.19 -27.69 -12.91
N ARG A 310 35.06 -28.63 -11.98
CA ARG A 310 34.29 -28.46 -10.74
C ARG A 310 34.82 -27.28 -9.94
N ARG A 311 33.94 -26.34 -9.57
CA ARG A 311 34.24 -25.21 -8.68
C ARG A 311 33.48 -25.38 -7.36
N PRO A 312 34.10 -25.06 -6.21
CA PRO A 312 33.39 -25.04 -4.94
C PRO A 312 32.27 -23.99 -4.98
N PHE A 313 31.11 -24.35 -4.45
CA PHE A 313 29.91 -23.52 -4.49
C PHE A 313 29.39 -23.27 -3.07
N SER A 314 28.99 -22.03 -2.78
CA SER A 314 28.45 -21.62 -1.47
C SER A 314 26.92 -21.63 -1.46
N ILE A 315 26.31 -22.07 -0.35
CA ILE A 315 24.85 -22.11 -0.15
C ILE A 315 24.19 -20.74 -0.32
N ASN A 316 24.90 -19.65 -0.05
CA ASN A 316 24.34 -18.30 -0.19
C ASN A 316 23.93 -18.00 -1.64
N ASN A 317 24.63 -18.56 -2.63
CA ASN A 317 24.32 -18.39 -4.05
C ASN A 317 23.04 -19.14 -4.48
N PHE A 318 22.52 -20.07 -3.67
CA PHE A 318 21.22 -20.72 -3.93
C PHE A 318 20.04 -19.83 -3.54
N LEU A 319 20.22 -18.94 -2.57
CA LEU A 319 19.15 -18.19 -1.92
C LEU A 319 18.93 -16.81 -2.51
N THR A 320 19.85 -16.33 -3.34
CA THR A 320 19.69 -15.08 -4.11
C THR A 320 18.95 -15.38 -5.42
N LYS A 321 17.67 -15.02 -5.48
CA LYS A 321 16.91 -14.80 -6.72
C LYS A 321 16.88 -13.31 -7.04
#